data_AF-A0AAX6N2I1-F1
#
_entry.id   AF-A0AAX6N2I1-F1
#
_cell.length_a   1.000
_cell.length_b   1.000
_cell.length_c   1.000
_cell.angle_alpha   90.00
_cell.angle_beta   90.00
_cell.angle_gamma   90.00
#
_symmetry.space_group_name_H-M   'P 1'
#
loop_
_entity.id
_entity.type
_entity.pdbx_description
1 polymer ?
#
loop_
_entity_poly.entity_id
_entity_poly.type
_entity_poly.pdbx_seq_one_letter_code
_entity_poly.pdbx_strand_id
1 'polypeptide(L)'
;MKKNGLTKIVTTFKLNAPYLNIVFYIYKNRNFFELINYDDTLPGLHIQFPQMILKIYKEQFIFETINNTAVNMEYFKRYTAYGFYGLLQNWIRNGFRENTDEFIHEVIDLAKTHIYSIEYIGNKGENL
;
A
#
# COMPACT_ATOMS: atom_id res chain seq x y z
N MET A 1 33.89 7.95 -1.57
CA MET A 1 32.81 8.87 -1.15
C MET A 1 31.47 8.27 -1.56
N LYS A 2 30.61 7.90 -0.60
CA LYS A 2 29.24 7.41 -0.88
C LYS A 2 28.39 8.60 -1.35
N LYS A 3 27.75 8.50 -2.52
CA LYS A 3 26.72 9.45 -2.96
C LYS A 3 25.53 9.33 -2.01
N ASN A 4 25.26 10.36 -1.22
CA ASN A 4 24.03 10.53 -0.46
C ASN A 4 22.86 10.73 -1.43
N GLY A 5 22.31 9.64 -1.95
CA GLY A 5 21.00 9.67 -2.59
C GLY A 5 19.96 9.91 -1.52
N LEU A 6 19.42 11.14 -1.47
CA LEU A 6 18.36 11.61 -0.59
C LEU A 6 17.23 10.56 -0.52
N THR A 7 17.17 9.80 0.56
CA THR A 7 15.97 9.03 0.88
C THR A 7 14.93 9.98 1.43
N LYS A 8 13.70 9.87 0.92
CA LYS A 8 12.60 10.74 1.33
C LYS A 8 11.83 10.03 2.43
N ILE A 9 12.08 10.44 3.67
CA ILE A 9 11.29 10.04 4.84
C ILE A 9 10.05 10.94 4.90
N VAL A 10 8.88 10.32 4.98
CA VAL A 10 7.60 11.03 5.12
C VAL A 10 6.91 10.48 6.36
N THR A 11 6.57 11.36 7.31
CA THR A 11 5.69 10.98 8.42
C THR A 11 4.29 10.70 7.89
N THR A 12 3.59 9.70 8.43
CA THR A 12 2.24 9.34 7.97
C THR A 12 1.24 10.49 8.14
N PHE A 13 1.47 11.36 9.12
CA PHE A 13 0.74 12.63 9.29
C PHE A 13 0.86 13.61 8.10
N LYS A 14 1.90 13.46 7.27
CA LYS A 14 2.13 14.25 6.05
C LYS A 14 1.76 13.50 4.77
N LEU A 15 1.30 12.25 4.86
CA LEU A 15 0.72 11.54 3.72
C LEU A 15 -0.61 12.18 3.34
N ASN A 16 -0.79 12.43 2.06
CA ASN A 16 -2.01 12.95 1.46
C ASN A 16 -2.37 12.16 0.20
N ALA A 17 -3.53 12.44 -0.38
CA ALA A 17 -4.09 11.65 -1.48
C ALA A 17 -3.12 11.35 -2.65
N PRO A 18 -2.28 12.30 -3.11
CA PRO A 18 -1.25 12.03 -4.13
C PRO A 18 -0.28 10.87 -3.86
N TYR A 19 -0.08 10.45 -2.60
CA TYR A 19 0.82 9.33 -2.27
C TYR A 19 0.19 7.95 -2.54
N LEU A 20 -1.13 7.87 -2.71
CA LEU A 20 -1.87 6.64 -3.02
C LEU A 20 -2.39 6.63 -4.47
N ASN A 21 -1.54 7.05 -5.42
CA ASN A 21 -1.84 7.02 -6.87
C ASN A 21 -2.35 5.66 -7.38
N ILE A 22 -2.01 4.56 -6.71
CA ILE A 22 -2.55 3.24 -7.03
C ILE A 22 -4.07 3.18 -6.90
N VAL A 23 -4.68 3.87 -5.94
CA VAL A 23 -6.13 3.90 -5.76
C VAL A 23 -6.80 4.63 -6.93
N PHE A 24 -6.27 5.80 -7.32
CA PHE A 24 -6.73 6.51 -8.52
C PHE A 24 -6.57 5.67 -9.78
N TYR A 25 -5.46 4.93 -9.91
CA TYR A 25 -5.24 4.02 -11.03
C TYR A 25 -6.29 2.88 -11.06
N ILE A 26 -6.59 2.28 -9.90
CA ILE A 26 -7.63 1.26 -9.78
C ILE A 26 -8.98 1.81 -10.22
N TYR A 27 -9.38 2.98 -9.71
CA TYR A 27 -10.66 3.59 -10.06
C TYR A 27 -10.75 4.00 -11.55
N LYS A 28 -9.65 4.53 -12.11
CA LYS A 28 -9.55 4.86 -13.54
C LYS A 28 -9.74 3.62 -14.43
N ASN A 29 -9.26 2.47 -13.98
CA ASN A 29 -9.36 1.19 -14.68
C ASN A 29 -10.41 0.26 -14.05
N ARG A 30 -11.45 0.83 -13.40
CA ARG A 30 -12.40 0.07 -12.58
C ARG A 30 -13.05 -1.11 -13.28
N ASN A 31 -13.40 -0.99 -14.57
CA ASN A 31 -14.00 -2.10 -15.32
C ASN A 31 -13.09 -3.35 -15.35
N PHE A 32 -11.76 -3.16 -15.34
CA PHE A 32 -10.82 -4.27 -15.23
C PHE A 32 -10.75 -4.81 -13.80
N PHE A 33 -10.67 -3.92 -12.79
CA PHE A 33 -10.56 -4.33 -11.40
C PHE A 33 -11.86 -4.93 -10.84
N GLU A 34 -13.03 -4.60 -11.38
CA GLU A 34 -14.31 -5.23 -11.04
C GLU A 34 -14.35 -6.71 -11.43
N LEU A 35 -13.48 -7.16 -12.34
CA LEU A 35 -13.35 -8.57 -12.68
C LEU A 35 -13.02 -9.43 -11.45
N ILE A 36 -12.40 -8.88 -10.40
CA ILE A 36 -12.16 -9.63 -9.16
C ILE A 36 -13.46 -10.14 -8.50
N ASN A 37 -14.61 -9.57 -8.84
CA ASN A 37 -15.91 -9.95 -8.29
C ASN A 37 -16.49 -11.21 -8.94
N TYR A 38 -15.90 -11.68 -10.05
CA TYR A 38 -16.37 -12.82 -10.80
C TYR A 38 -15.40 -13.98 -10.67
N ASP A 39 -15.92 -15.15 -10.35
CA ASP A 39 -15.14 -16.38 -10.31
C ASP A 39 -14.48 -16.64 -11.68
N ASP A 40 -13.19 -17.02 -11.64
CA ASP A 40 -12.42 -17.52 -12.78
C ASP A 40 -12.10 -16.52 -13.93
N THR A 41 -12.34 -15.22 -13.76
CA THR A 41 -12.05 -14.21 -14.80
C THR A 41 -10.60 -13.71 -14.81
N LEU A 42 -9.92 -13.72 -13.67
CA LEU A 42 -8.51 -13.32 -13.52
C LEU A 42 -7.74 -14.37 -12.71
N PRO A 43 -7.31 -15.48 -13.35
CA PRO A 43 -6.66 -16.59 -12.67
C PRO A 43 -5.48 -16.12 -11.80
N GLY A 44 -5.58 -16.38 -10.50
CA GLY A 44 -4.53 -16.08 -9.54
C GLY A 44 -4.37 -14.60 -9.14
N LEU A 45 -5.17 -13.66 -9.67
CA LEU A 45 -5.02 -12.25 -9.29
C LEU A 45 -5.25 -12.01 -7.79
N HIS A 46 -6.25 -12.69 -7.19
CA HIS A 46 -6.52 -12.63 -5.75
C HIS A 46 -5.34 -13.11 -4.88
N ILE A 47 -4.43 -13.91 -5.46
CA ILE A 47 -3.19 -14.36 -4.82
C ILE A 47 -2.07 -13.34 -5.08
N GLN A 48 -1.87 -12.97 -6.35
CA GLN A 48 -0.73 -12.16 -6.79
C GLN A 48 -0.83 -10.70 -6.33
N PHE A 49 -2.01 -10.12 -6.25
CA PHE A 49 -2.19 -8.72 -5.89
C PHE A 49 -1.72 -8.40 -4.46
N PRO A 50 -2.21 -9.07 -3.40
CA PRO A 50 -1.69 -8.84 -2.04
C PRO A 50 -0.20 -9.17 -1.93
N GLN A 51 0.30 -10.16 -2.68
CA GLN A 51 1.73 -10.50 -2.72
C GLN A 51 2.57 -9.39 -3.35
N MET A 52 2.07 -8.73 -4.40
CA MET A 52 2.76 -7.61 -5.03
C MET A 52 2.84 -6.40 -4.09
N ILE A 53 1.74 -6.08 -3.39
CA ILE A 53 1.74 -5.02 -2.36
C ILE A 53 2.76 -5.36 -1.27
N LEU A 54 2.77 -6.60 -0.79
CA LEU A 54 3.75 -7.07 0.20
C LEU A 54 5.19 -6.95 -0.30
N LYS A 55 5.46 -7.35 -1.54
CA LYS A 55 6.78 -7.24 -2.17
C LYS A 55 7.25 -5.78 -2.18
N ILE A 56 6.40 -4.86 -2.66
CA ILE A 56 6.68 -3.42 -2.67
C ILE A 56 6.98 -2.92 -1.25
N TYR A 57 6.15 -3.25 -0.25
CA TYR A 57 6.39 -2.83 1.13
C TYR A 57 7.70 -3.38 1.69
N LYS A 58 8.07 -4.61 1.35
CA LYS A 58 9.33 -5.23 1.81
C LYS A 58 10.55 -4.58 1.16
N GLU A 59 10.52 -4.38 -0.16
CA GLU A 59 11.69 -4.04 -0.96
C GLU A 59 11.90 -2.53 -1.11
N GLN A 60 10.83 -1.74 -1.13
CA GLN A 60 10.90 -0.33 -1.49
C GLN A 60 10.69 0.62 -0.31
N PHE A 61 10.28 0.10 0.85
CA PHE A 61 9.91 0.93 2.00
C PHE A 61 10.50 0.44 3.32
N ILE A 62 10.91 1.39 4.16
CA ILE A 62 11.16 1.16 5.59
C ILE A 62 10.00 1.79 6.36
N PHE A 63 9.42 1.03 7.30
CA PHE A 63 8.34 1.50 8.16
C PHE A 63 8.88 1.71 9.57
N GLU A 64 8.48 2.81 10.20
CA GLU A 64 8.65 3.01 11.62
C GLU A 64 7.27 2.97 12.28
N THR A 65 7.14 2.22 13.37
CA THR A 65 5.91 2.16 14.16
C THR A 65 5.79 3.38 15.06
N ILE A 66 4.57 3.71 15.47
CA ILE A 66 4.33 4.73 16.51
C ILE A 66 5.03 4.33 17.81
N ASN A 67 5.61 5.34 18.48
CA ASN A 67 6.35 5.21 19.73
C ASN A 67 7.51 4.20 19.69
N ASN A 68 8.03 3.85 18.51
CA ASN A 68 9.07 2.83 18.34
C ASN A 68 8.74 1.49 19.01
N THR A 69 7.46 1.12 19.01
CA THR A 69 6.99 -0.15 19.56
C THR A 69 7.68 -1.31 18.84
N ALA A 70 8.40 -2.15 19.58
CA ALA A 70 9.09 -3.30 19.01
C ALA A 70 8.08 -4.31 18.48
N VAL A 71 8.07 -4.52 17.16
CA VAL A 71 7.22 -5.52 16.48
C VAL A 71 8.06 -6.34 15.51
N ASN A 72 7.59 -7.54 15.18
CA ASN A 72 8.15 -8.27 14.06
C ASN A 72 7.80 -7.55 12.75
N MET A 73 8.77 -6.81 12.20
CA MET A 73 8.57 -5.96 11.03
C MET A 73 8.15 -6.75 9.78
N GLU A 74 8.54 -8.03 9.65
CA GLU A 74 8.11 -8.86 8.53
C GLU A 74 6.60 -9.16 8.61
N TYR A 75 6.13 -9.57 9.79
CA TYR A 75 4.71 -9.82 10.04
C TYR A 75 3.90 -8.53 9.96
N PHE A 76 4.45 -7.42 10.45
CA PHE A 76 3.80 -6.11 10.37
C PHE A 76 3.55 -5.70 8.91
N LYS A 77 4.57 -5.74 8.04
CA LYS A 77 4.41 -5.46 6.61
C LYS A 77 3.42 -6.40 5.93
N ARG A 78 3.42 -7.69 6.29
CA ARG A 78 2.45 -8.68 5.79
C ARG A 78 1.02 -8.33 6.21
N TYR A 79 0.80 -8.06 7.49
CA TYR A 79 -0.48 -7.64 8.02
C TYR A 79 -0.99 -6.37 7.31
N THR A 80 -0.16 -5.34 7.19
CA THR A 80 -0.54 -4.09 6.52
C THR A 80 -0.85 -4.29 5.03
N ALA A 81 -0.05 -5.09 4.30
CA ALA A 81 -0.28 -5.35 2.88
C ALA A 81 -1.60 -6.09 2.62
N TYR A 82 -1.88 -7.14 3.40
CA TYR A 82 -3.12 -7.91 3.27
C TYR A 82 -4.33 -7.12 3.77
N GLY A 83 -4.18 -6.33 4.83
CA GLY A 83 -5.20 -5.39 5.30
C GLY A 83 -5.57 -4.37 4.22
N PHE A 84 -4.57 -3.73 3.60
CA PHE A 84 -4.81 -2.78 2.50
C PHE A 84 -5.49 -3.45 1.30
N TYR A 85 -5.06 -4.66 0.91
CA TYR A 85 -5.74 -5.41 -0.14
C TYR A 85 -7.20 -5.74 0.22
N GLY A 86 -7.48 -6.12 1.47
CA GLY A 86 -8.85 -6.35 1.93
C GLY A 86 -9.74 -5.11 1.82
N LEU A 87 -9.21 -3.93 2.14
CA LEU A 87 -9.91 -2.65 1.95
C LEU A 87 -10.19 -2.38 0.46
N LEU A 88 -9.20 -2.57 -0.41
CA LEU A 88 -9.39 -2.43 -1.87
C LEU A 88 -10.43 -3.41 -2.40
N GLN A 89 -10.37 -4.68 -2.00
CA GLN A 89 -11.31 -5.70 -2.43
C GLN A 89 -12.74 -5.35 -1.97
N ASN A 90 -12.91 -4.90 -0.73
CA ASN A 90 -14.21 -4.46 -0.23
C ASN A 90 -14.74 -3.25 -1.01
N TRP A 91 -13.90 -2.27 -1.28
CA TRP A 91 -14.26 -1.08 -2.06
C TRP A 91 -14.72 -1.44 -3.47
N ILE A 92 -13.98 -2.33 -4.15
CA ILE A 92 -14.32 -2.83 -5.49
C ILE A 92 -15.61 -3.66 -5.47
N ARG A 93 -15.78 -4.57 -4.50
CA ARG A 93 -16.99 -5.41 -4.37
C ARG A 93 -18.26 -4.61 -4.12
N ASN A 94 -18.13 -3.48 -3.44
CA ASN A 94 -19.25 -2.57 -3.17
C ASN A 94 -19.42 -1.50 -4.27
N GLY A 95 -18.79 -1.68 -5.44
CA GLY A 95 -18.97 -0.81 -6.59
C GLY A 95 -18.37 0.58 -6.41
N PHE A 96 -17.25 0.70 -5.69
CA PHE A 96 -16.57 1.97 -5.40
C PHE A 96 -17.51 2.96 -4.69
N ARG A 97 -18.22 2.49 -3.66
CA ARG A 97 -19.27 3.25 -2.95
C ARG A 97 -18.76 4.60 -2.42
N GLU A 98 -17.64 4.61 -1.72
CA GLU A 98 -16.94 5.82 -1.30
C GLU A 98 -16.23 6.43 -2.51
N ASN A 99 -16.19 7.76 -2.60
CA ASN A 99 -15.39 8.38 -3.64
C ASN A 99 -13.88 8.12 -3.40
N THR A 100 -13.07 8.34 -4.43
CA THR A 100 -11.63 7.96 -4.37
C THR A 100 -10.89 8.72 -3.27
N ASP A 101 -11.20 10.00 -3.05
CA ASP A 101 -10.53 10.81 -2.04
C ASP A 101 -10.92 10.36 -0.63
N GLU A 102 -12.22 10.09 -0.39
CA GLU A 102 -12.73 9.53 0.87
C GLU A 102 -12.05 8.20 1.22
N PHE A 103 -12.00 7.26 0.27
CA PHE A 103 -11.35 5.97 0.49
C PHE A 103 -9.86 6.13 0.83
N ILE A 104 -9.15 7.00 0.11
CA ILE A 104 -7.74 7.29 0.39
C ILE A 104 -7.57 7.89 1.79
N HIS A 105 -8.42 8.83 2.18
CA HIS A 105 -8.38 9.45 3.49
C HIS A 105 -8.53 8.41 4.61
N GLU A 106 -9.50 7.51 4.52
CA GLU A 106 -9.71 6.44 5.49
C GLU A 106 -8.51 5.47 5.56
N VAL A 107 -7.94 5.08 4.41
CA VAL A 107 -6.73 4.23 4.38
C VAL A 107 -5.55 4.92 5.06
N ILE A 108 -5.34 6.21 4.80
CA ILE A 108 -4.26 7.00 5.42
C ILE A 108 -4.49 7.11 6.92
N ASP A 109 -5.71 7.39 7.37
CA ASP A 109 -6.03 7.54 8.79
C ASP A 109 -5.88 6.22 9.55
N LEU A 110 -6.27 5.09 8.93
CA LEU A 110 -5.96 3.77 9.47
C LEU A 110 -4.46 3.53 9.58
N ALA A 111 -3.67 3.85 8.55
CA ALA A 111 -2.22 3.68 8.58
C ALA A 111 -1.56 4.50 9.70
N LYS A 112 -2.05 5.73 9.95
CA LYS A 112 -1.57 6.61 11.04
C LYS A 112 -1.79 6.05 12.44
N THR A 113 -2.60 4.99 12.62
CA THR A 113 -2.80 4.37 13.95
C THR A 113 -1.65 3.45 14.37
N HIS A 114 -0.81 3.01 13.43
CA HIS A 114 0.27 2.04 13.71
C HIS A 114 1.59 2.32 12.97
N ILE A 115 1.58 3.15 11.92
CA ILE A 115 2.76 3.56 11.16
C ILE A 115 3.03 5.04 11.44
N TYR A 116 4.21 5.36 11.95
CA TYR A 116 4.67 6.71 12.21
C TYR A 116 5.30 7.36 10.98
N SER A 117 6.22 6.64 10.32
CA SER A 117 6.91 7.15 9.15
C SER A 117 7.13 6.04 8.12
N ILE A 118 7.23 6.49 6.87
CA ILE A 118 7.55 5.65 5.72
C ILE A 118 8.73 6.30 5.01
N GLU A 119 9.80 5.54 4.84
CA GLU A 119 10.95 5.93 4.02
C GLU A 119 10.91 5.15 2.70
N TYR A 120 10.86 5.85 1.57
CA TYR A 120 11.09 5.21 0.28
C TYR A 120 12.59 5.03 0.05
N ILE A 121 13.00 3.77 -0.10
CA ILE A 121 14.41 3.40 -0.33
C ILE A 121 14.70 3.01 -1.79
N GLY A 122 13.66 2.71 -2.58
CA GLY A 122 13.78 2.32 -4.00
C GLY A 122 14.74 1.15 -4.25
N ASN A 123 15.06 0.86 -5.52
CA ASN A 123 16.09 -0.13 -5.90
C ASN A 123 17.51 0.34 -5.54
N LYS A 124 17.82 0.58 -4.26
CA LYS A 124 19.20 0.56 -3.75
C LYS A 124 19.75 -0.86 -3.62
N GLY A 125 18.95 -1.89 -3.95
CA GLY A 125 19.28 -3.32 -3.83
C GLY A 125 19.61 -4.05 -5.14
N GLU A 126 19.48 -3.42 -6.31
CA GLU A 126 19.93 -4.00 -7.58
C GLU A 126 21.16 -3.24 -8.07
N ASN A 127 22.33 -3.65 -7.60
CA ASN A 127 23.54 -3.48 -8.40
C ASN A 127 23.41 -4.40 -9.61
N LEU A 128 23.10 -3.83 -10.77
CA LEU A 128 23.55 -4.34 -12.06
C LEU A 128 24.87 -3.65 -12.43
#